data_AF-A0A4U1CMK4-F1
#
_entry.id   AF-A0A4U1CMK4-F1
#
_cell.length_a   1.000
_cell.length_b   1.000
_cell.length_c   1.000
_cell.angle_alpha   90.00
_cell.angle_beta   90.00
_cell.angle_gamma   90.00
#
_symmetry.space_group_name_H-M   'P 1'
#
loop_
_entity.id
_entity.type
_entity.pdbx_description
1 polymer ?
#
loop_
_entity_poly.entity_id
_entity_poly.type
_entity_poly.pdbx_seq_one_letter_code
_entity_poly.pdbx_strand_id
1 'polypeptide(L)'
;MIEHNHDKLISAIFITFSGNCKKALSFYQTCFGGQLQFETFEKELQGYEEIPVISGSLISDRIIIHGSDLVHNEGRKIGNYISIFLHCKNTDDRQELIEAIMHNPLANSNEFAHDSFKAVYTNEKLEFDKKSFFANNENEQKLIEVTDAFDVRWVLGIQ
;
A
#
# COMPACT_ATOMS: atom_id res chain seq x y z
N MET A 1 -5.31 -8.33 21.30
CA MET A 1 -5.54 -6.90 20.95
C MET A 1 -4.26 -6.16 21.26
N ILE A 2 -3.70 -5.45 20.30
CA ILE A 2 -2.62 -4.50 20.58
C ILE A 2 -3.24 -3.36 21.38
N GLU A 3 -2.74 -3.12 22.59
CA GLU A 3 -3.25 -2.05 23.45
C GLU A 3 -2.88 -0.69 22.86
N HIS A 4 -3.87 0.17 22.70
CA HIS A 4 -3.71 1.52 22.17
C HIS A 4 -3.68 2.54 23.31
N ASN A 5 -2.74 3.48 23.26
CA ASN A 5 -2.69 4.58 24.22
C ASN A 5 -3.85 5.56 23.95
N HIS A 6 -4.76 5.71 24.91
CA HIS A 6 -6.04 6.42 24.75
C HIS A 6 -5.93 7.94 24.56
N ASP A 7 -4.74 8.53 24.73
CA ASP A 7 -4.51 9.99 24.62
C ASP A 7 -4.16 10.48 23.20
N LYS A 8 -4.04 9.57 22.23
CA LYS A 8 -3.73 9.92 20.83
C LYS A 8 -4.95 9.65 19.96
N LEU A 9 -5.37 10.63 19.16
CA LEU A 9 -6.31 10.37 18.06
C LEU A 9 -5.66 9.34 17.12
N ILE A 10 -6.27 8.16 17.03
CA ILE A 10 -5.82 7.06 16.18
C ILE A 10 -6.77 6.97 15.00
N SER A 11 -6.24 7.22 13.80
CA SER A 11 -6.94 6.98 12.55
C SER A 11 -6.36 5.74 11.89
N ALA A 12 -7.22 4.96 11.24
CA ALA A 12 -6.84 3.80 10.46
C ALA A 12 -7.58 3.81 9.13
N ILE A 13 -6.99 3.17 8.12
CA ILE A 13 -7.67 2.89 6.85
C ILE A 13 -8.07 1.42 6.81
N PHE A 14 -9.20 1.12 6.17
CA PHE A 14 -9.62 -0.26 5.94
C PHE A 14 -9.63 -0.54 4.43
N ILE A 15 -8.85 -1.52 4.00
CA ILE A 15 -8.71 -1.91 2.60
C ILE A 15 -9.28 -3.31 2.40
N THR A 16 -10.19 -3.43 1.45
CA THR A 16 -10.73 -4.72 1.05
C THR A 16 -9.87 -5.35 -0.03
N PHE A 17 -9.50 -6.61 0.18
CA PHE A 17 -8.73 -7.44 -0.73
C PHE A 17 -9.56 -8.61 -1.26
N SER A 18 -9.01 -9.36 -2.21
CA SER A 18 -9.68 -10.52 -2.84
C SER A 18 -8.75 -11.73 -2.81
N GLY A 19 -8.49 -12.24 -1.61
CA GLY A 19 -7.60 -13.39 -1.37
C GLY A 19 -6.13 -13.03 -1.25
N ASN A 20 -5.78 -11.74 -1.27
CA ASN A 20 -4.41 -11.25 -1.17
C ASN A 20 -4.17 -10.31 0.02
N CYS A 21 -5.09 -10.21 0.98
CA CYS A 21 -4.94 -9.35 2.17
C CYS A 21 -3.64 -9.63 2.92
N LYS A 22 -3.31 -10.91 3.14
CA LYS A 22 -2.07 -11.29 3.86
C LYS A 22 -0.83 -10.80 3.13
N LYS A 23 -0.77 -11.01 1.80
CA LYS A 23 0.34 -10.57 0.94
C LYS A 23 0.47 -9.04 0.95
N ALA A 24 -0.65 -8.32 0.85
CA ALA A 24 -0.67 -6.86 0.87
C ALA A 24 -0.20 -6.27 2.20
N LEU A 25 -0.75 -6.73 3.33
CA LEU A 25 -0.32 -6.24 4.64
C LEU A 25 1.12 -6.61 4.96
N SER A 26 1.57 -7.82 4.57
CA SER A 26 2.99 -8.19 4.65
C SER A 26 3.88 -7.29 3.81
N PHE A 27 3.48 -6.94 2.59
CA PHE A 27 4.19 -5.97 1.76
C PHE A 27 4.26 -4.61 2.44
N TYR A 28 3.14 -4.07 2.92
CA TYR A 28 3.12 -2.78 3.62
C TYR A 28 3.94 -2.77 4.91
N GLN A 29 4.07 -3.89 5.60
CA GLN A 29 5.00 -4.01 6.73
C GLN A 29 6.46 -3.82 6.28
N THR A 30 6.85 -4.31 5.11
CA THR A 30 8.19 -4.06 4.55
C THR A 30 8.39 -2.58 4.19
N CYS A 31 7.32 -1.88 3.80
CA CYS A 31 7.39 -0.46 3.45
C CYS A 31 7.41 0.47 4.68
N PHE A 32 6.62 0.14 5.71
CA PHE A 32 6.34 1.06 6.83
C PHE A 32 6.82 0.54 8.19
N GLY A 33 7.40 -0.66 8.25
CA GLY A 33 7.68 -1.37 9.49
C GLY A 33 6.40 -1.75 10.25
N GLY A 34 6.50 -1.88 11.57
CA GLY A 34 5.34 -2.13 12.44
C GLY A 34 5.02 -3.62 12.64
N GLN A 35 3.86 -3.86 13.26
CA GLN A 35 3.41 -5.20 13.66
C GLN A 35 2.19 -5.65 12.85
N LEU A 36 2.19 -6.93 12.50
CA LEU A 36 1.07 -7.59 11.83
C LEU A 36 0.26 -8.43 12.79
N GLN A 37 -1.06 -8.38 12.65
CA GLN A 37 -2.00 -9.30 13.27
C GLN A 37 -2.98 -9.79 12.22
N PHE A 38 -3.24 -11.11 12.22
CA PHE A 38 -4.21 -11.72 11.32
C PHE A 38 -5.19 -12.60 12.10
N GLU A 39 -6.44 -12.53 11.71
CA GLU A 39 -7.51 -13.45 12.05
C GLU A 39 -7.98 -14.10 10.74
N THR A 40 -7.96 -15.42 10.69
CA THR A 40 -8.34 -16.24 9.54
C THR A 40 -9.40 -17.25 9.97
N PHE A 41 -10.05 -17.91 9.01
CA PHE A 41 -10.85 -19.09 9.34
C PHE A 41 -9.98 -20.22 9.89
N GLU A 42 -10.59 -21.09 10.69
CA GLU A 42 -9.92 -22.29 11.24
C GLU A 42 -9.80 -23.43 10.22
N LYS A 43 -10.57 -23.37 9.12
CA LYS A 43 -10.67 -24.41 8.11
C LYS A 43 -10.56 -23.83 6.72
N GLU A 44 -10.04 -24.64 5.81
CA GLU A 44 -10.06 -24.34 4.38
C GLU A 44 -11.51 -24.21 3.88
N LEU A 45 -11.73 -23.21 3.01
CA LEU A 45 -13.03 -22.94 2.42
C LEU A 45 -12.98 -23.29 0.94
N GLN A 46 -14.02 -24.00 0.46
CA GLN A 46 -14.13 -24.37 -0.94
C GLN A 46 -14.24 -23.10 -1.82
N GLY A 47 -13.38 -22.99 -2.83
CA GLY A 47 -13.33 -21.84 -3.74
C GLY A 47 -12.28 -20.78 -3.40
N TYR A 48 -11.47 -21.00 -2.36
CA TYR A 48 -10.31 -20.16 -2.03
C TYR A 48 -9.01 -20.97 -2.14
N GLU A 49 -7.98 -20.39 -2.74
CA GLU A 49 -6.64 -21.01 -2.85
C GLU A 49 -5.85 -20.96 -1.54
N GLU A 50 -6.11 -19.93 -0.72
CA GLU A 50 -5.53 -19.73 0.61
C GLU A 50 -6.65 -19.46 1.62
N ILE A 51 -6.43 -19.75 2.91
CA ILE A 51 -7.42 -19.42 3.96
C ILE A 51 -7.61 -17.90 4.01
N PRO A 52 -8.82 -17.38 3.74
CA PRO A 52 -9.02 -15.94 3.64
C PRO A 52 -8.88 -15.25 5.00
N VAL A 53 -8.35 -14.03 4.97
CA VAL A 53 -8.23 -13.17 6.14
C VAL A 53 -9.59 -12.57 6.47
N ILE A 54 -10.09 -12.84 7.68
CA ILE A 54 -11.29 -12.21 8.26
C ILE A 54 -10.95 -10.77 8.64
N SER A 55 -9.87 -10.61 9.40
CA SER A 55 -9.36 -9.32 9.86
C SER A 55 -7.84 -9.34 9.90
N GLY A 56 -7.22 -8.49 9.09
CA GLY A 56 -5.80 -8.22 9.08
C GLY A 56 -5.55 -6.82 9.60
N SER A 57 -4.45 -6.63 10.34
CA SER A 57 -4.03 -5.33 10.86
C SER A 57 -2.53 -5.16 10.72
N LEU A 58 -2.11 -4.04 10.14
CA LEU A 58 -0.76 -3.49 10.22
C LEU A 58 -0.80 -2.25 11.09
N ILE A 59 -0.02 -2.26 12.17
CA ILE A 59 0.13 -1.10 13.07
C ILE A 59 1.59 -0.67 13.02
N SER A 60 1.85 0.49 12.42
CA SER A 60 3.16 1.14 12.41
C SER A 60 3.07 2.57 12.95
N ASP A 61 4.21 3.19 13.22
CA ASP A 61 4.28 4.60 13.65
C ASP A 61 3.77 5.56 12.55
N ARG A 62 3.79 5.11 11.29
CA ARG A 62 3.50 5.93 10.12
C ARG A 62 2.05 5.79 9.64
N ILE A 63 1.49 4.59 9.75
CA ILE A 63 0.12 4.30 9.30
C ILE A 63 -0.45 3.07 10.02
N ILE A 64 -1.78 3.05 10.18
CA ILE A 64 -2.52 1.86 10.58
C ILE A 64 -3.42 1.43 9.42
N ILE A 65 -3.25 0.18 8.98
CA ILE A 65 -4.00 -0.41 7.87
C ILE A 65 -4.70 -1.66 8.38
N HIS A 66 -6.02 -1.66 8.30
CA HIS A 66 -6.83 -2.85 8.43
C HIS A 66 -7.18 -3.42 7.05
N GLY A 67 -7.39 -4.72 6.96
CA GLY A 67 -7.87 -5.33 5.73
C GLY A 67 -8.57 -6.66 5.92
N SER A 68 -9.24 -7.11 4.86
CA SER A 68 -10.01 -8.36 4.86
C SER A 68 -10.17 -8.89 3.43
N ASP A 69 -10.29 -10.21 3.30
CA ASP A 69 -10.62 -10.91 2.05
C ASP A 69 -12.12 -11.20 1.91
N LEU A 70 -12.97 -10.76 2.86
CA LEU A 70 -14.37 -11.19 2.99
C LEU A 70 -15.38 -10.52 2.04
N VAL A 71 -14.93 -9.76 1.04
CA VAL A 71 -15.87 -9.10 0.11
C VAL A 71 -16.11 -9.97 -1.11
N HIS A 72 -17.39 -10.23 -1.38
CA HIS A 72 -17.85 -10.87 -2.61
C HIS A 72 -17.53 -9.97 -3.82
N ASN A 73 -17.11 -10.60 -4.93
CA ASN A 73 -16.70 -9.93 -6.17
C ASN A 73 -17.73 -8.96 -6.77
N GLU A 74 -19.00 -8.99 -6.34
CA GLU A 74 -20.05 -8.09 -6.84
C GLU A 74 -19.96 -6.65 -6.30
N GLY A 75 -19.21 -6.40 -5.22
CA GLY A 75 -19.09 -5.09 -4.58
C GLY A 75 -17.70 -4.43 -4.65
N ARG A 76 -16.66 -5.18 -5.04
CA ARG A 76 -15.28 -4.67 -5.03
C ARG A 76 -15.03 -3.75 -6.23
N LYS A 77 -14.78 -2.47 -5.96
CA LYS A 77 -14.34 -1.50 -6.97
C LYS A 77 -12.83 -1.32 -6.88
N ILE A 78 -12.11 -1.83 -7.88
CA ILE A 78 -10.66 -1.60 -8.02
C ILE A 78 -10.45 -0.18 -8.59
N GLY A 79 -9.49 0.56 -8.06
CA GLY A 79 -9.02 1.81 -8.66
C GLY A 79 -9.14 3.07 -7.77
N ASN A 80 -9.17 4.22 -8.43
CA ASN A 80 -8.85 5.56 -7.91
C ASN A 80 -9.95 6.27 -7.10
N TYR A 81 -10.84 5.54 -6.44
CA TYR A 81 -11.93 6.16 -5.67
C TYR A 81 -11.44 6.75 -4.34
N ILE A 82 -10.32 6.24 -3.82
CA ILE A 82 -9.66 6.72 -2.59
C ILE A 82 -8.16 6.77 -2.85
N SER A 83 -7.50 7.82 -2.32
CA SER A 83 -6.04 7.92 -2.26
C SER A 83 -5.62 8.10 -0.81
N ILE A 84 -4.53 7.46 -0.41
CA ILE A 84 -4.01 7.56 0.96
C ILE A 84 -2.88 8.59 0.99
N PHE A 85 -3.10 9.69 1.71
CA PHE A 85 -2.07 10.70 1.89
C PHE A 85 -1.10 10.29 2.99
N LEU A 86 0.20 10.39 2.70
CA LEU A 86 1.28 10.22 3.66
C LEU A 86 2.15 11.47 3.68
N HIS A 87 2.29 12.06 4.86
CA HIS A 87 3.18 13.19 5.06
C HIS A 87 4.64 12.72 5.11
N CYS A 88 5.49 13.34 4.29
CA CYS A 88 6.93 13.11 4.24
C CYS A 88 7.68 14.26 4.91
N LYS A 89 8.70 13.92 5.70
CA LYS A 89 9.48 14.90 6.47
C LYS A 89 10.34 15.79 5.58
N ASN A 90 10.87 15.23 4.50
CA ASN A 90 11.73 15.88 3.54
C ASN A 90 11.76 15.04 2.24
N THR A 91 12.58 15.46 1.28
CA THR A 91 12.75 14.78 -0.01
C THR A 91 13.29 13.37 0.15
N ASP A 92 14.22 13.16 1.09
CA ASP A 92 14.86 11.85 1.31
C ASP A 92 13.85 10.83 1.86
N ASP A 93 13.08 11.19 2.89
CA ASP A 93 11.98 10.36 3.44
C ASP A 93 10.95 10.02 2.35
N ARG A 94 10.61 11.00 1.50
CA ARG A 94 9.70 10.77 0.37
C ARG A 94 10.29 9.77 -0.63
N GLN A 95 11.58 9.90 -0.96
CA GLN A 95 12.25 9.03 -1.92
C GLN A 95 12.38 7.60 -1.38
N GLU A 96 12.76 7.42 -0.11
CA GLU A 96 12.78 6.11 0.55
C GLU A 96 11.42 5.41 0.48
N LEU A 97 10.32 6.16 0.67
CA LEU A 97 8.97 5.59 0.58
C LEU A 97 8.54 5.27 -0.84
N ILE A 98 8.90 6.11 -1.81
CA ILE A 98 8.66 5.79 -3.23
C ILE A 98 9.36 4.48 -3.55
N GLU A 99 10.63 4.33 -3.19
CA GLU A 99 11.37 3.09 -3.42
C GLU A 99 10.70 1.91 -2.69
N ALA A 100 10.31 2.07 -1.44
CA ALA A 100 9.68 1.00 -0.67
C ALA A 100 8.30 0.58 -1.22
N ILE A 101 7.46 1.54 -1.64
CA ILE A 101 6.11 1.28 -2.19
C ILE A 101 6.18 0.77 -3.63
N MET A 102 7.18 1.21 -4.40
CA MET A 102 7.35 0.81 -5.80
C MET A 102 8.18 -0.47 -5.96
N HIS A 103 8.95 -0.87 -4.95
CA HIS A 103 9.72 -2.11 -5.00
C HIS A 103 8.94 -3.21 -4.30
N ASN A 104 8.27 -4.08 -5.07
CA ASN A 104 7.60 -5.25 -4.52
C ASN A 104 8.59 -6.44 -4.39
N PRO A 105 9.13 -6.76 -3.20
CA PRO A 105 10.02 -7.91 -3.03
C PRO A 105 9.32 -9.26 -3.26
N LEU A 106 7.98 -9.29 -3.26
CA LEU A 106 7.18 -10.49 -3.52
C LEU A 106 6.97 -10.76 -5.02
N ALA A 107 7.40 -9.86 -5.91
CA ALA A 107 7.32 -10.02 -7.37
C ALA A 107 8.32 -11.03 -7.97
N ASN A 108 9.05 -11.77 -7.12
CA ASN A 108 9.94 -12.86 -7.53
C ASN A 108 9.19 -14.17 -7.85
N SER A 109 7.86 -14.22 -7.67
CA SER A 109 7.00 -15.22 -8.31
C SER A 109 6.42 -14.66 -9.61
N ASN A 110 6.39 -15.47 -10.67
CA ASN A 110 6.04 -15.13 -12.07
C ASN A 110 4.60 -14.62 -12.30
N GLU A 111 3.93 -14.02 -11.32
CA GLU A 111 2.48 -13.80 -11.30
C GLU A 111 2.07 -12.33 -11.49
N PHE A 112 3.01 -11.37 -11.43
CA PHE A 112 2.70 -9.93 -11.48
C PHE A 112 3.49 -9.13 -12.55
N ALA A 113 4.12 -9.81 -13.52
CA ALA A 113 5.06 -9.19 -14.47
C ALA A 113 4.43 -8.35 -15.59
N HIS A 114 3.11 -8.15 -15.63
CA HIS A 114 2.43 -7.55 -16.76
C HIS A 114 1.30 -6.59 -16.32
N ASP A 115 1.62 -5.52 -15.60
CA ASP A 115 1.13 -4.20 -15.99
C ASP A 115 1.72 -3.05 -15.16
N SER A 116 2.34 -2.11 -15.87
CA SER A 116 2.27 -0.66 -15.61
C SER A 116 2.73 -0.11 -14.25
N PHE A 117 4.05 0.01 -14.08
CA PHE A 117 4.63 1.05 -13.20
C PHE A 117 4.28 2.44 -13.73
N LYS A 118 3.42 3.19 -13.03
CA LYS A 118 3.11 4.59 -13.34
C LYS A 118 3.17 5.43 -12.05
N ALA A 119 4.30 6.10 -11.81
CA ALA A 119 4.29 7.28 -10.97
C ALA A 119 3.67 8.41 -11.81
N VAL A 120 2.53 8.96 -11.37
CA VAL A 120 1.89 10.07 -12.07
C VAL A 120 2.24 11.34 -11.31
N TYR A 121 3.20 12.07 -11.84
CA TYR A 121 3.46 13.43 -11.40
C TYR A 121 2.36 14.34 -11.95
N THR A 122 1.78 15.19 -11.11
CA THR A 122 0.82 16.21 -11.56
C THR A 122 1.53 17.31 -12.34
N ASN A 123 1.82 17.00 -13.59
CA ASN A 123 1.70 17.77 -14.83
C ASN A 123 2.43 16.94 -15.89
N GLU A 124 1.64 16.21 -16.69
CA GLU A 124 2.06 15.29 -17.77
C GLU A 124 2.44 13.86 -17.35
N LYS A 125 1.65 12.90 -17.85
CA LYS A 125 1.92 11.45 -17.82
C LYS A 125 3.25 11.18 -18.55
N LEU A 126 4.27 10.74 -17.84
CA LEU A 126 5.49 10.21 -18.44
C LEU A 126 5.78 8.80 -17.90
N GLU A 127 6.02 7.88 -18.82
CA GLU A 127 6.43 6.50 -18.54
C GLU A 127 7.83 6.46 -17.92
N PHE A 128 8.02 5.53 -16.98
CA PHE A 128 9.15 5.52 -16.07
C PHE A 128 10.41 4.90 -16.72
N ASP A 129 11.38 5.73 -17.09
CA ASP A 129 12.76 5.28 -17.39
C ASP A 129 13.65 5.53 -16.16
N LYS A 130 14.16 4.43 -15.56
CA LYS A 130 14.79 4.39 -14.23
C LYS A 130 16.04 5.27 -14.06
N LYS A 131 16.62 5.80 -15.14
CA LYS A 131 17.93 6.46 -15.13
C LYS A 131 17.91 7.97 -15.33
N SER A 132 16.83 8.57 -15.81
CA SER A 132 16.85 9.98 -16.25
C SER A 132 16.05 10.97 -15.40
N PHE A 133 15.28 10.52 -14.40
CA PHE A 133 14.26 11.38 -13.76
C PHE A 133 14.62 11.94 -12.36
N PHE A 134 15.52 11.30 -11.61
CA PHE A 134 15.90 11.71 -10.25
C PHE A 134 16.69 13.03 -10.16
N ALA A 135 17.04 13.65 -11.30
CA ALA A 135 18.03 14.72 -11.30
C ALA A 135 17.46 16.14 -11.21
N ASN A 136 16.22 16.42 -11.63
CA ASN A 136 15.92 17.80 -12.08
C ASN A 136 14.66 18.50 -11.57
N ASN A 137 13.81 17.97 -10.67
CA ASN A 137 12.69 18.79 -10.16
C ASN A 137 12.01 18.36 -8.83
N GLU A 138 12.65 17.49 -8.02
CA GLU A 138 12.01 17.00 -6.77
C GLU A 138 11.74 18.11 -5.74
N ASN A 139 12.52 19.19 -5.75
CA ASN A 139 12.37 20.30 -4.80
C ASN A 139 11.17 21.22 -5.10
N GLU A 140 10.60 21.21 -6.31
CA GLU A 140 9.45 22.06 -6.64
C GLU A 140 8.09 21.36 -6.46
N GLN A 141 8.05 20.02 -6.54
CA GLN A 141 6.82 19.25 -6.44
C GLN A 141 6.41 19.00 -4.98
N LYS A 142 5.26 19.55 -4.59
CA LYS A 142 4.69 19.40 -3.24
C LYS A 142 4.04 18.04 -2.98
N LEU A 143 3.51 17.40 -4.03
CA LEU A 143 2.79 16.12 -3.97
C LEU A 143 3.28 15.18 -5.08
N ILE A 144 3.43 13.89 -4.76
CA ILE A 144 3.74 12.82 -5.71
C ILE A 144 2.70 11.71 -5.53
N GLU A 145 2.15 11.20 -6.64
CA GLU A 145 1.22 10.07 -6.63
C GLU A 145 1.93 8.79 -7.11
N VAL A 146 1.81 7.72 -6.34
CA VAL A 146 2.28 6.36 -6.70
C VAL A 146 1.16 5.36 -6.52
N THR A 147 1.07 4.36 -7.39
CA THR A 147 0.14 3.22 -7.25
C THR A 147 0.98 1.96 -7.07
N ASP A 148 0.68 1.18 -6.04
CA ASP A 148 1.43 -0.04 -5.72
C ASP A 148 0.94 -1.27 -6.49
N ALA A 149 1.57 -2.42 -6.23
CA ALA A 149 1.23 -3.70 -6.86
C ALA A 149 -0.15 -4.28 -6.45
N PHE A 150 -0.86 -3.65 -5.52
CA PHE A 150 -2.19 -4.02 -5.06
C PHE A 150 -3.25 -3.00 -5.52
N ASP A 151 -2.93 -2.16 -6.50
CA ASP A 151 -3.76 -1.08 -7.03
C ASP A 151 -4.14 0.00 -6.01
N VAL A 152 -3.41 0.11 -4.90
CA VAL A 152 -3.64 1.14 -3.89
C VAL A 152 -2.84 2.39 -4.23
N ARG A 153 -3.52 3.53 -4.24
CA ARG A 153 -2.95 4.83 -4.58
C ARG A 153 -2.49 5.57 -3.33
N TRP A 154 -1.24 6.01 -3.36
CA TRP A 154 -0.57 6.77 -2.32
C TRP A 154 -0.23 8.16 -2.82
N VAL A 155 -0.50 9.18 -2.01
CA VAL A 155 -0.11 10.57 -2.26
C VAL A 155 0.91 10.96 -1.21
N LEU A 156 2.14 11.24 -1.65
CA LEU A 156 3.27 11.57 -0.78
C LEU A 156 3.51 13.08 -0.83
N GLY A 157 3.41 13.76 0.32
CA GLY A 157 3.51 15.21 0.38
C GLY A 157 4.55 15.72 1.36
N ILE A 158 5.34 16.71 0.94
CA ILE A 158 6.23 17.48 1.82
C ILE A 158 5.53 18.80 2.14
N GLN A 159 5.50 19.20 3.41
CA GLN A 159 4.97 20.50 3.86
C GLN A 159 6.09 21.50 4.10
#